data_AF-A0A828YVL1-F1
#
_entry.id   AF-A0A828YVL1-F1
#
_cell.length_a   1.000
_cell.length_b   1.000
_cell.length_c   1.000
_cell.angle_alpha   90.00
_cell.angle_beta   90.00
_cell.angle_gamma   90.00
#
_symmetry.space_group_name_H-M   'P 1'
#
loop_
_entity.id
_entity.type
_entity.pdbx_description
1 polymer ?
#
loop_
_entity_poly.entity_id
_entity_poly.type
_entity_poly.pdbx_seq_one_letter_code
_entity_poly.pdbx_strand_id
1 'polypeptide(L)'
;MDLDSLYEERKTPGGFLVKVRLAKMTYVVFTQKGPEVPRGSKNNSIVVAVPRVVFLGSQFNLSHFRLGELSFVNVKQSKLVIPYQHSNSGNEVRTIFLNSGSDCDVLPVVVYHFQNSEDLIRSREEGVEMHHLVLDESYPRQDLITLKIRFPSLNMLIIRKKVVAHKAPESPAETNKGKESGIVDFNKVRAADIMDSGNLNIHSGNPVFLARIHLRRMDLEKVKQLLLDFQLKPEEVSFVRTFFAVMIRNEFEKDELKQIKQKLLNLDEGFRLAELILEMKVKEFEVELEKNFGPEIASMCYALLEKEQDRAEEEEKRIILWEWKLRVKRLFRKSA
;
A
#
# COMPACT_ATOMS: atom_id res chain seq x y z
N MET A 1 -2.30 -41.54 10.09
CA MET A 1 -0.93 -41.11 9.73
C MET A 1 -0.77 -39.69 10.21
N ASP A 2 0.14 -39.44 11.14
CA ASP A 2 0.41 -38.10 11.63
C ASP A 2 0.96 -37.24 10.48
N LEU A 3 0.18 -36.24 10.05
CA LEU A 3 0.56 -35.29 9.00
C LEU A 3 1.91 -34.62 9.29
N ASP A 4 2.29 -34.49 10.56
CA ASP A 4 3.58 -33.94 11.02
C ASP A 4 4.82 -34.78 10.63
N SER A 5 4.63 -36.02 10.15
CA SER A 5 5.71 -36.92 9.73
C SER A 5 5.93 -36.98 8.21
N LEU A 6 5.13 -36.25 7.41
CA LEU A 6 5.29 -36.24 5.96
C LEU A 6 6.39 -35.25 5.54
N TYR A 7 7.49 -35.80 5.05
CA TYR A 7 8.61 -35.05 4.51
C TYR A 7 8.77 -35.32 3.02
N GLU A 8 9.08 -34.28 2.28
CA GLU A 8 9.62 -34.40 0.93
C GLU A 8 11.11 -34.10 0.96
N GLU A 9 11.93 -35.03 0.51
CA GLU A 9 13.37 -34.90 0.46
C GLU A 9 13.85 -34.88 -0.99
N ARG A 10 14.66 -33.87 -1.32
CA ARG A 10 15.21 -33.71 -2.67
C ARG A 10 16.70 -33.46 -2.61
N LYS A 11 17.47 -34.33 -3.26
CA LYS A 11 18.88 -34.07 -3.55
C LYS A 11 18.99 -33.15 -4.75
N THR A 12 19.77 -32.09 -4.63
CA THR A 12 19.98 -31.11 -5.68
C THR A 12 21.21 -31.47 -6.52
N PRO A 13 21.28 -31.02 -7.80
CA PRO A 13 22.48 -31.18 -8.64
C PRO A 13 23.76 -30.63 -8.00
N GLY A 14 23.66 -29.57 -7.20
CA GLY A 14 24.78 -28.99 -6.45
C GLY A 14 25.26 -29.80 -5.25
N GLY A 15 24.65 -30.96 -4.96
CA GLY A 15 25.03 -31.84 -3.86
C GLY A 15 24.42 -31.46 -2.51
N PHE A 16 23.38 -30.63 -2.50
CA PHE A 16 22.63 -30.29 -1.30
C PHE A 16 21.47 -31.26 -1.09
N LEU A 17 21.01 -31.41 0.15
CA LEU A 17 19.78 -32.12 0.48
C LEU A 17 18.77 -31.13 1.05
N VAL A 18 17.65 -30.96 0.35
CA VAL A 18 16.55 -30.11 0.79
C VAL A 18 15.46 -30.99 1.36
N LYS A 19 15.10 -30.74 2.63
CA LYS A 19 14.03 -31.46 3.34
C LYS A 19 12.88 -30.51 3.64
N VAL A 20 11.71 -30.79 3.09
CA VAL A 20 10.48 -30.00 3.24
C VAL A 20 9.52 -30.73 4.18
N ARG A 21 9.04 -30.04 5.21
CA ARG A 21 7.96 -30.47 6.10
C ARG A 21 6.64 -30.03 5.49
N LEU A 22 5.86 -30.96 4.95
CA LEU A 22 4.65 -30.60 4.21
C LEU A 22 3.56 -30.03 5.12
N ALA A 23 3.39 -30.56 6.35
CA ALA A 23 2.41 -30.04 7.30
C ALA A 23 2.61 -28.58 7.70
N LYS A 24 3.88 -28.16 7.87
CA LYS A 24 4.23 -26.80 8.31
C LYS A 24 4.67 -25.89 7.17
N MET A 25 4.81 -26.43 5.96
CA MET A 25 5.39 -25.73 4.79
C MET A 25 6.70 -25.01 5.15
N THR A 26 7.60 -25.73 5.82
CA THR A 26 8.94 -25.25 6.16
C THR A 26 9.99 -26.18 5.58
N TYR A 27 11.14 -25.67 5.18
CA TYR A 27 12.25 -26.47 4.69
C TYR A 27 13.55 -26.22 5.45
N VAL A 28 14.45 -27.19 5.34
CA VAL A 28 15.83 -27.13 5.83
C VAL A 28 16.75 -27.58 4.70
N VAL A 29 17.85 -26.87 4.51
CA VAL A 29 18.89 -27.24 3.54
C VAL A 29 20.06 -27.85 4.29
N PHE A 30 20.54 -28.99 3.81
CA PHE A 30 21.74 -29.64 4.31
C PHE A 30 22.85 -29.58 3.26
N THR A 31 24.00 -29.09 3.69
CA THR A 31 25.26 -29.14 2.95
C THR A 31 26.07 -30.37 3.37
N GLN A 32 27.20 -30.63 2.70
CA GLN A 32 28.14 -31.67 3.12
C GLN A 32 28.73 -31.43 4.53
N LYS A 33 28.71 -30.18 5.02
CA LYS A 33 29.24 -29.79 6.34
C LYS A 33 28.16 -29.74 7.43
N GLY A 34 26.90 -30.06 7.09
CA GLY A 34 25.76 -29.96 8.00
C GLY A 34 24.69 -28.97 7.52
N PRO A 35 23.69 -28.65 8.36
CA PRO A 35 22.58 -27.78 7.98
C PRO A 35 23.06 -26.35 7.68
N GLU A 36 22.53 -25.79 6.60
CA GLU A 36 22.78 -24.41 6.20
C GLU A 36 21.88 -23.47 7.01
N VAL A 37 22.43 -22.33 7.43
CA VAL A 37 21.65 -21.19 7.93
C VAL A 37 21.60 -20.14 6.81
N PRO A 38 20.44 -19.88 6.20
CA PRO A 38 20.35 -18.86 5.15
C PRO A 38 20.66 -17.47 5.69
N ARG A 39 21.34 -16.68 4.86
CA ARG A 39 21.72 -15.30 5.16
C ARG A 39 20.46 -14.43 5.26
N GLY A 40 20.28 -13.78 6.41
CA GLY A 40 19.09 -12.96 6.70
C GLY A 40 17.92 -13.73 7.33
N SER A 41 18.13 -14.99 7.74
CA SER A 41 17.14 -15.73 8.53
C SER A 41 16.88 -15.04 9.88
N LYS A 42 15.59 -14.94 10.27
CA LYS A 42 15.22 -14.45 11.60
C LYS A 42 15.78 -15.42 12.66
N ASN A 43 16.49 -14.89 13.63
CA ASN A 43 17.10 -15.63 14.74
C ASN A 43 18.13 -16.71 14.32
N ASN A 44 18.77 -16.57 13.16
CA ASN A 44 19.74 -17.56 12.64
C ASN A 44 19.17 -19.00 12.56
N SER A 45 17.87 -19.12 12.27
CA SER A 45 17.18 -20.41 12.19
C SER A 45 17.58 -21.18 10.91
N ILE A 46 17.87 -22.47 11.07
CA ILE A 46 18.02 -23.43 9.94
C ILE A 46 16.67 -23.80 9.30
N VAL A 47 15.56 -23.55 10.00
CA VAL A 47 14.20 -23.83 9.53
C VAL A 47 13.64 -22.57 8.90
N VAL A 48 13.25 -22.68 7.63
CA VAL A 48 12.80 -21.56 6.80
C VAL A 48 11.40 -21.86 6.28
N ALA A 49 10.51 -20.88 6.23
CA ALA A 49 9.20 -21.05 5.60
C ALA A 49 9.36 -21.18 4.08
N VAL A 50 8.60 -22.08 3.46
CA VAL A 50 8.53 -22.20 1.99
C VAL A 50 7.91 -20.92 1.44
N PRO A 51 8.60 -20.19 0.54
CA PRO A 51 8.06 -18.97 -0.04
C PRO A 51 6.76 -19.26 -0.80
N ARG A 52 5.75 -18.43 -0.55
CA ARG A 52 4.44 -18.50 -1.22
C ARG A 52 4.30 -17.26 -2.08
N VAL A 53 4.31 -17.47 -3.39
CA VAL A 53 4.39 -16.42 -4.41
C VAL A 53 3.08 -16.41 -5.17
N VAL A 54 2.44 -15.25 -5.19
CA VAL A 54 1.11 -15.09 -5.77
C VAL A 54 1.23 -14.21 -6.99
N PHE A 55 0.69 -14.66 -8.12
CA PHE A 55 0.49 -13.83 -9.31
C PHE A 55 -0.97 -13.39 -9.37
N LEU A 56 -1.20 -12.10 -9.60
CA LEU A 56 -2.53 -11.53 -9.65
C LEU A 56 -2.79 -10.89 -11.02
N GLY A 57 -3.85 -11.36 -11.68
CA GLY A 57 -4.32 -10.85 -12.96
C GLY A 57 -4.43 -11.93 -14.04
N SER A 58 -5.34 -11.72 -14.98
CA SER A 58 -5.62 -12.66 -16.08
C SER A 58 -4.52 -12.75 -17.16
N GLN A 59 -3.56 -11.82 -17.13
CA GLN A 59 -2.53 -11.71 -18.17
C GLN A 59 -1.32 -12.62 -17.94
N PHE A 60 -1.24 -13.26 -16.77
CA PHE A 60 -0.18 -14.20 -16.41
C PHE A 60 -0.53 -15.62 -16.88
N ASN A 61 0.43 -16.27 -17.53
CA ASN A 61 0.38 -17.69 -17.85
C ASN A 61 1.48 -18.41 -17.06
N LEU A 62 1.04 -19.32 -16.19
CA LEU A 62 1.86 -20.10 -15.27
C LEU A 62 1.67 -21.60 -15.48
N SER A 63 1.31 -22.02 -16.68
CA SER A 63 1.08 -23.44 -17.05
C SER A 63 2.26 -24.38 -16.73
N HIS A 64 3.47 -23.83 -16.61
CA HIS A 64 4.66 -24.58 -16.19
C HIS A 64 4.65 -25.00 -14.71
N PHE A 65 3.75 -24.44 -13.90
CA PHE A 65 3.59 -24.75 -12.48
C PHE A 65 2.30 -25.52 -12.21
N ARG A 66 2.36 -26.43 -11.23
CA ARG A 66 1.17 -26.93 -10.55
C ARG A 66 0.80 -25.91 -9.47
N LEU A 67 -0.24 -25.12 -9.74
CA LEU A 67 -0.65 -24.02 -8.87
C LEU A 67 -1.13 -24.55 -7.52
N GLY A 68 -0.72 -23.89 -6.44
CA GLY A 68 -1.04 -24.28 -5.06
C GLY A 68 -0.26 -25.48 -4.52
N GLU A 69 0.54 -26.14 -5.36
CA GLU A 69 1.37 -27.29 -4.97
C GLU A 69 2.84 -26.90 -4.76
N LEU A 70 3.57 -27.76 -4.05
CA LEU A 70 5.01 -27.61 -3.88
C LEU A 70 5.70 -27.77 -5.25
N SER A 71 6.46 -26.75 -5.62
CA SER A 71 7.33 -26.75 -6.79
C SER A 71 8.76 -26.46 -6.36
N PHE A 72 9.73 -26.83 -7.20
CA PHE A 72 11.13 -26.50 -6.96
C PHE A 72 11.65 -25.65 -8.10
N VAL A 73 12.34 -24.56 -7.74
CA VAL A 73 12.89 -23.61 -8.69
C VAL A 73 14.39 -23.51 -8.52
N ASN A 74 15.06 -23.18 -9.62
CA ASN A 74 16.49 -22.95 -9.61
C ASN A 74 16.82 -21.69 -8.82
N VAL A 75 17.96 -21.71 -8.15
CA VAL A 75 18.54 -20.58 -7.44
C VAL A 75 19.77 -20.12 -8.20
N LYS A 76 19.85 -18.82 -8.49
CA LYS A 76 21.05 -18.20 -9.08
C LYS A 76 21.46 -17.02 -8.21
N GLN A 77 22.73 -16.98 -7.79
CA GLN A 77 23.27 -15.91 -6.94
C GLN A 77 22.40 -15.66 -5.68
N SER A 78 22.02 -16.74 -4.98
CA SER A 78 21.16 -16.70 -3.78
C SER A 78 19.79 -16.06 -4.01
N LYS A 79 19.27 -16.14 -5.24
CA LYS A 79 17.92 -15.72 -5.63
C LYS A 79 17.16 -16.84 -6.33
N LEU A 80 15.94 -17.10 -5.90
CA LEU A 80 14.98 -17.96 -6.57
C LEU A 80 14.64 -17.38 -7.94
N VAL A 81 14.70 -18.22 -8.98
CA VAL A 81 14.36 -17.85 -10.35
C VAL A 81 12.99 -18.45 -10.68
N ILE A 82 11.94 -17.63 -10.64
CA ILE A 82 10.58 -18.08 -10.90
C ILE A 82 10.18 -17.66 -12.31
N PRO A 83 10.06 -18.61 -13.26
CA PRO A 83 9.62 -18.31 -14.61
C PRO A 83 8.15 -17.94 -14.67
N TYR A 84 7.77 -17.06 -15.59
CA TYR A 84 6.39 -16.73 -15.90
C TYR A 84 6.26 -16.34 -17.36
N GLN A 85 5.09 -16.55 -17.95
CA GLN A 85 4.73 -15.98 -19.24
C GLN A 85 3.68 -14.89 -19.00
N HIS A 86 3.70 -13.86 -19.84
CA HIS A 86 2.75 -12.77 -19.77
C HIS A 86 2.27 -12.46 -21.18
N SER A 87 0.96 -12.24 -21.36
CA SER A 87 0.32 -11.99 -22.66
C SER A 87 1.05 -10.95 -23.53
N ASN A 88 1.45 -9.82 -22.93
CA ASN A 88 2.25 -8.76 -23.54
C ASN A 88 3.65 -9.18 -24.06
N SER A 89 4.13 -10.37 -23.73
CA SER A 89 5.48 -10.89 -24.09
C SER A 89 5.43 -11.95 -25.18
N GLY A 90 4.23 -12.28 -25.70
CA GLY A 90 4.04 -13.45 -26.56
C GLY A 90 4.47 -14.75 -25.86
N ASN A 91 5.31 -15.55 -26.54
CA ASN A 91 5.82 -16.83 -26.01
C ASN A 91 7.10 -16.70 -25.16
N GLU A 92 7.63 -15.50 -24.96
CA GLU A 92 8.85 -15.30 -24.18
C GLU A 92 8.62 -15.64 -22.70
N VAL A 93 9.41 -16.58 -22.17
CA VAL A 93 9.42 -16.91 -20.73
C VAL A 93 10.29 -15.89 -20.01
N ARG A 94 9.67 -15.10 -19.15
CA ARG A 94 10.34 -14.13 -18.27
C ARG A 94 10.57 -14.75 -16.90
N THR A 95 11.40 -14.11 -16.07
CA THR A 95 11.73 -14.62 -14.74
C THR A 95 11.69 -13.51 -13.71
N ILE A 96 11.07 -13.77 -12.55
CA ILE A 96 11.24 -12.94 -11.36
C ILE A 96 12.33 -13.52 -10.46
N PHE A 97 13.01 -12.63 -9.72
CA PHE A 97 14.08 -13.01 -8.80
C PHE A 97 13.67 -12.66 -7.37
N LEU A 98 13.62 -13.66 -6.49
CA LEU A 98 13.35 -13.47 -5.06
C LEU A 98 14.57 -13.85 -4.24
N ASN A 99 14.97 -13.03 -3.27
CA ASN A 99 16.11 -13.37 -2.41
C ASN A 99 15.79 -14.62 -1.57
N SER A 100 16.60 -15.66 -1.68
CA SER A 100 16.53 -16.83 -0.79
C SER A 100 17.53 -16.75 0.36
N GLY A 101 18.67 -16.08 0.14
CA GLY A 101 19.76 -16.02 1.13
C GLY A 101 20.50 -17.34 1.34
N SER A 102 20.11 -18.41 0.64
CA SER A 102 20.75 -19.72 0.67
C SER A 102 21.65 -19.90 -0.56
N ASP A 103 22.74 -20.62 -0.36
CA ASP A 103 23.73 -20.99 -1.38
C ASP A 103 23.33 -22.30 -2.12
N CYS A 104 22.20 -22.90 -1.76
CA CYS A 104 21.59 -24.04 -2.46
C CYS A 104 21.20 -23.67 -3.89
N ASP A 105 21.34 -24.62 -4.82
CA ASP A 105 21.05 -24.44 -6.25
C ASP A 105 19.58 -24.67 -6.63
N VAL A 106 18.81 -25.37 -5.80
CA VAL A 106 17.38 -25.63 -6.02
C VAL A 106 16.63 -25.51 -4.71
N LEU A 107 15.51 -24.78 -4.69
CA LEU A 107 14.73 -24.54 -3.48
C LEU A 107 13.22 -24.65 -3.72
N PRO A 108 12.44 -24.99 -2.68
CA PRO A 108 11.01 -25.14 -2.78
C PRO A 108 10.30 -23.78 -2.84
N VAL A 109 9.19 -23.73 -3.56
CA VAL A 109 8.29 -22.58 -3.67
C VAL A 109 6.86 -23.08 -3.91
N VAL A 110 5.87 -22.36 -3.42
CA VAL A 110 4.46 -22.57 -3.78
C VAL A 110 4.00 -21.37 -4.59
N VAL A 111 3.46 -21.62 -5.78
CA VAL A 111 2.99 -20.58 -6.69
C VAL A 111 1.47 -20.61 -6.75
N TYR A 112 0.83 -19.46 -6.49
CA TYR A 112 -0.61 -19.27 -6.66
C TYR A 112 -0.88 -18.31 -7.81
N HIS A 113 -2.04 -18.47 -8.45
CA HIS A 113 -2.53 -17.56 -9.46
C HIS A 113 -3.98 -17.21 -9.15
N PHE A 114 -4.27 -15.91 -9.04
CA PHE A 114 -5.62 -15.41 -8.90
C PHE A 114 -5.91 -14.43 -10.04
N GLN A 115 -7.13 -14.46 -10.56
CA GLN A 115 -7.52 -13.57 -11.65
C GLN A 115 -7.93 -12.19 -11.14
N ASN A 116 -8.56 -12.15 -9.96
CA ASN A 116 -9.10 -10.95 -9.34
C ASN A 116 -8.67 -10.86 -7.85
N SER A 117 -8.85 -9.68 -7.26
CA SER A 117 -8.48 -9.41 -5.86
C SER A 117 -9.42 -10.07 -4.85
N GLU A 118 -10.66 -10.40 -5.23
CA GLU A 118 -11.63 -11.05 -4.36
C GLU A 118 -11.19 -12.47 -4.01
N ASP A 119 -10.75 -13.25 -5.00
CA ASP A 119 -10.21 -14.60 -4.82
C ASP A 119 -8.95 -14.59 -3.94
N LEU A 120 -8.12 -13.56 -4.11
CA LEU A 120 -6.94 -13.34 -3.27
C LEU A 120 -7.33 -13.08 -1.80
N ILE A 121 -8.35 -12.24 -1.57
CA ILE A 121 -8.83 -11.93 -0.22
C ILE A 121 -9.44 -13.19 0.42
N ARG A 122 -10.28 -13.91 -0.32
CA ARG A 122 -10.92 -15.14 0.17
C ARG A 122 -9.91 -16.22 0.54
N SER A 123 -8.92 -16.48 -0.31
CA SER A 123 -7.88 -17.48 0.00
C SER A 123 -7.05 -17.12 1.25
N ARG A 124 -6.91 -15.82 1.54
CA ARG A 124 -6.28 -15.38 2.78
C ARG A 124 -7.17 -15.62 4.01
N GLU A 125 -8.48 -15.39 3.90
CA GLU A 125 -9.45 -15.70 4.96
C GLU A 125 -9.51 -17.21 5.25
N GLU A 126 -9.28 -18.04 4.23
CA GLU A 126 -9.11 -19.50 4.35
C GLU A 126 -7.76 -19.91 4.97
N GLY A 127 -6.92 -18.95 5.40
CA GLY A 127 -5.71 -19.19 6.17
C GLY A 127 -4.42 -19.36 5.35
N VAL A 128 -4.46 -19.14 4.03
CA VAL A 128 -3.25 -19.23 3.20
C VAL A 128 -2.33 -18.03 3.50
N GLU A 129 -1.08 -18.28 3.89
CA GLU A 129 -0.09 -17.19 4.05
C GLU A 129 0.67 -16.90 2.77
N MET A 130 0.70 -15.63 2.40
CA MET A 130 1.27 -15.13 1.16
C MET A 130 2.45 -14.24 1.50
N HIS A 131 3.57 -14.45 0.82
CA HIS A 131 4.81 -13.72 1.08
C HIS A 131 5.10 -12.69 0.01
N HIS A 132 4.86 -13.05 -1.26
CA HIS A 132 5.13 -12.21 -2.42
C HIS A 132 3.89 -12.12 -3.30
N LEU A 133 3.63 -10.93 -3.82
CA LEU A 133 2.56 -10.67 -4.79
C LEU A 133 3.14 -10.03 -6.03
N VAL A 134 2.88 -10.65 -7.19
CA VAL A 134 3.38 -10.25 -8.49
C VAL A 134 2.22 -9.70 -9.31
N LEU A 135 2.40 -8.50 -9.84
CA LEU A 135 1.38 -7.71 -10.50
C LEU A 135 1.92 -7.14 -11.80
N ASP A 136 1.05 -6.95 -12.79
CA ASP A 136 1.38 -6.20 -14.01
C ASP A 136 1.22 -4.68 -13.75
N GLU A 137 1.92 -3.88 -14.54
CA GLU A 137 1.81 -2.41 -14.53
C GLU A 137 0.41 -1.91 -14.90
N SER A 138 -0.38 -2.73 -15.62
CA SER A 138 -1.78 -2.42 -15.92
C SER A 138 -2.69 -2.51 -14.69
N TYR A 139 -2.24 -3.10 -13.57
CA TYR A 139 -3.07 -3.25 -12.39
C TYR A 139 -3.36 -1.88 -11.74
N PRO A 140 -4.63 -1.57 -11.42
CA PRO A 140 -5.00 -0.25 -10.92
C PRO A 140 -4.24 0.14 -9.65
N ARG A 141 -3.60 1.31 -9.65
CA ARG A 141 -2.80 1.78 -8.51
C ARG A 141 -3.60 1.94 -7.22
N GLN A 142 -4.90 2.23 -7.33
CA GLN A 142 -5.82 2.32 -6.18
C GLN A 142 -5.99 0.96 -5.49
N ASP A 143 -6.09 -0.10 -6.28
CA ASP A 143 -6.21 -1.48 -5.78
C ASP A 143 -4.90 -1.95 -5.15
N LEU A 144 -3.74 -1.50 -5.68
CA LEU A 144 -2.44 -1.76 -5.06
C LEU A 144 -2.36 -1.21 -3.62
N ILE A 145 -2.86 0.01 -3.40
CA ILE A 145 -2.88 0.62 -2.08
C ILE A 145 -3.81 -0.18 -1.15
N THR A 146 -4.99 -0.55 -1.63
CA THR A 146 -5.95 -1.36 -0.90
C THR A 146 -5.36 -2.71 -0.48
N LEU A 147 -4.66 -3.38 -1.40
CA LEU A 147 -3.96 -4.63 -1.13
C LEU A 147 -2.81 -4.43 -0.13
N LYS A 148 -2.07 -3.33 -0.21
CA LYS A 148 -0.98 -3.05 0.74
C LYS A 148 -1.49 -2.73 2.15
N ILE A 149 -2.65 -2.08 2.27
CA ILE A 149 -3.31 -1.81 3.57
C ILE A 149 -3.81 -3.11 4.19
N ARG A 150 -4.50 -3.96 3.42
CA ARG A 150 -5.01 -5.25 3.91
C ARG A 150 -3.89 -6.26 4.19
N PHE A 151 -2.80 -6.21 3.42
CA PHE A 151 -1.68 -7.15 3.50
C PHE A 151 -0.34 -6.41 3.70
N PRO A 152 -0.10 -5.82 4.88
CA PRO A 152 1.08 -4.98 5.11
C PRO A 152 2.40 -5.74 5.00
N SER A 153 2.40 -7.03 5.36
CA SER A 153 3.56 -7.93 5.30
C SER A 153 3.86 -8.49 3.90
N LEU A 154 3.00 -8.22 2.92
CA LEU A 154 3.14 -8.74 1.56
C LEU A 154 4.17 -7.92 0.77
N ASN A 155 5.12 -8.60 0.15
CA ASN A 155 6.10 -7.97 -0.74
C ASN A 155 5.54 -7.90 -2.15
N MET A 156 5.23 -6.70 -2.62
CA MET A 156 4.63 -6.47 -3.94
C MET A 156 5.71 -6.23 -4.99
N LEU A 157 5.62 -6.92 -6.12
CA LEU A 157 6.50 -6.83 -7.27
C LEU A 157 5.68 -6.43 -8.49
N ILE A 158 6.00 -5.28 -9.07
CA ILE A 158 5.31 -4.79 -10.28
C ILE A 158 6.22 -5.04 -11.48
N ILE A 159 5.69 -5.77 -12.44
CA ILE A 159 6.34 -6.03 -13.74
C ILE A 159 5.97 -4.88 -14.67
N ARG A 160 6.98 -4.15 -15.17
CA ARG A 160 6.76 -3.09 -16.15
C ARG A 160 6.80 -3.62 -17.58
N LYS A 161 6.02 -2.99 -18.47
CA LYS A 161 6.16 -3.24 -19.91
C LYS A 161 7.50 -2.66 -20.38
N LYS A 162 8.36 -3.49 -20.98
CA LYS A 162 9.54 -2.97 -21.69
C LYS A 162 9.07 -2.27 -22.96
N VAL A 163 9.10 -0.94 -22.96
CA VAL A 163 9.02 -0.15 -24.20
C VAL A 163 10.37 -0.31 -24.90
N VAL A 164 10.39 -0.97 -26.05
CA VAL A 164 11.58 -1.00 -26.91
C VAL A 164 11.67 0.37 -27.56
N ALA A 165 12.28 1.33 -26.87
CA ALA A 165 12.61 2.62 -27.47
C ALA A 165 13.79 2.41 -28.43
N HIS A 166 13.52 2.55 -29.72
CA HIS A 166 14.58 2.68 -30.74
C HIS A 166 15.44 3.90 -30.41
N LYS A 167 16.75 3.67 -30.26
CA LYS A 167 17.77 4.69 -30.02
C LYS A 167 17.95 5.61 -31.25
N ALA A 168 18.15 6.90 -31.00
CA ALA A 168 19.12 7.72 -31.70
C ALA A 168 19.92 8.55 -30.67
N PRO A 169 21.20 8.87 -30.92
CA PRO A 169 22.20 9.10 -29.89
C PRO A 169 22.59 10.58 -29.75
N GLU A 170 22.87 11.04 -28.52
CA GLU A 170 24.04 11.87 -28.21
C GLU A 170 24.26 12.01 -26.69
N SER A 171 25.42 11.48 -26.30
CA SER A 171 26.31 11.47 -25.12
C SER A 171 26.34 12.68 -24.13
N PRO A 172 27.14 12.64 -23.03
CA PRO A 172 27.17 11.64 -21.94
C PRO A 172 27.43 12.29 -20.54
N ALA A 173 26.88 11.73 -19.44
CA ALA A 173 27.55 11.61 -18.13
C ALA A 173 26.53 11.23 -17.05
N GLU A 174 26.49 9.96 -16.66
CA GLU A 174 27.07 9.52 -15.39
C GLU A 174 26.78 8.03 -15.17
N THR A 175 27.85 7.36 -14.81
CA THR A 175 27.97 5.93 -14.54
C THR A 175 27.01 5.47 -13.45
N ASN A 176 26.12 4.54 -13.79
CA ASN A 176 25.66 3.54 -12.81
C ASN A 176 25.57 2.14 -13.44
N LYS A 177 26.46 1.27 -12.95
CA LYS A 177 26.53 -0.16 -13.26
C LYS A 177 25.38 -0.87 -12.56
N GLY A 178 24.50 -1.51 -13.34
CA GLY A 178 23.55 -2.50 -12.81
C GLY A 178 22.46 -2.83 -13.83
N LYS A 179 22.60 -3.99 -14.50
CA LYS A 179 21.70 -4.51 -15.54
C LYS A 179 20.21 -4.36 -15.18
N GLU A 180 19.47 -3.71 -16.08
CA GLU A 180 18.02 -3.47 -16.05
C GLU A 180 17.21 -4.79 -16.01
N SER A 181 16.84 -5.23 -14.82
CA SER A 181 15.66 -6.08 -14.63
C SER A 181 14.44 -5.15 -14.56
N GLY A 182 13.49 -5.27 -15.49
CA GLY A 182 12.23 -4.51 -15.53
C GLY A 182 11.25 -4.83 -14.40
N ILE A 183 11.77 -5.20 -13.23
CA ILE A 183 11.06 -5.58 -12.02
C ILE A 183 11.44 -4.55 -10.96
N VAL A 184 10.47 -3.78 -10.52
CA VAL A 184 10.66 -2.77 -9.48
C VAL A 184 10.26 -3.38 -8.14
N ASP A 185 11.23 -3.55 -7.24
CA ASP A 185 11.01 -4.04 -5.89
C ASP A 185 10.46 -2.90 -5.00
N PHE A 186 9.18 -2.98 -4.64
CA PHE A 186 8.47 -1.90 -3.94
C PHE A 186 8.98 -1.67 -2.50
N ASN A 187 9.80 -2.57 -1.95
CA ASN A 187 10.47 -2.35 -0.67
C ASN A 187 11.72 -1.46 -0.79
N LYS A 188 12.33 -1.36 -1.98
CA LYS A 188 13.48 -0.49 -2.24
C LYS A 188 13.10 0.86 -2.83
N VAL A 189 11.96 0.92 -3.52
CA VAL A 189 11.36 2.17 -3.98
C VAL A 189 10.54 2.76 -2.83
N ARG A 190 11.16 3.66 -2.06
CA ARG A 190 10.35 4.57 -1.23
C ARG A 190 9.37 5.24 -2.17
N ALA A 191 8.14 5.46 -1.72
CA ALA A 191 7.10 6.19 -2.45
C ALA A 191 7.52 7.58 -2.98
N ALA A 192 8.75 8.03 -2.67
CA ALA A 192 9.46 9.18 -3.20
C ALA A 192 9.82 9.08 -4.71
N ASP A 193 10.17 7.91 -5.23
CA ASP A 193 10.74 7.82 -6.60
C ASP A 193 9.66 7.62 -7.70
N ILE A 194 8.38 7.54 -7.30
CA ILE A 194 7.23 7.47 -8.22
C ILE A 194 6.67 8.89 -8.50
N MET A 195 7.27 9.94 -7.91
CA MET A 195 6.63 11.25 -7.72
C MET A 195 6.76 12.27 -8.87
N ASP A 196 7.46 11.94 -9.96
CA ASP A 196 7.74 12.93 -11.03
C ASP A 196 6.82 12.89 -12.25
N SER A 197 5.77 12.06 -12.29
CA SER A 197 4.86 12.04 -13.44
C SER A 197 3.36 12.13 -13.08
N GLY A 198 2.84 13.37 -13.16
CA GLY A 198 1.45 13.62 -13.53
C GLY A 198 0.50 13.99 -12.39
N ASN A 199 -0.44 14.89 -12.72
CA ASN A 199 -1.46 15.49 -11.86
C ASN A 199 -2.19 14.47 -10.96
N LEU A 200 -1.76 14.41 -9.70
CA LEU A 200 -2.26 13.55 -8.64
C LEU A 200 -3.73 13.83 -8.24
N ASN A 201 -4.23 15.03 -8.56
CA ASN A 201 -5.56 15.49 -8.17
C ASN A 201 -6.71 14.81 -8.93
N ILE A 202 -6.46 14.18 -10.09
CA ILE A 202 -7.55 13.74 -10.99
C ILE A 202 -7.90 12.25 -10.79
N HIS A 203 -7.05 11.45 -10.12
CA HIS A 203 -7.14 9.98 -10.21
C HIS A 203 -6.94 9.19 -8.90
N SER A 204 -7.00 9.80 -7.71
CA SER A 204 -6.95 9.02 -6.45
C SER A 204 -8.26 9.15 -5.67
N GLY A 205 -9.00 8.05 -5.57
CA GLY A 205 -10.28 7.99 -4.85
C GLY A 205 -10.15 7.91 -3.32
N ASN A 206 -8.92 7.96 -2.77
CA ASN A 206 -8.69 7.84 -1.32
C ASN A 206 -8.30 9.21 -0.70
N PRO A 207 -9.19 9.82 0.08
CA PRO A 207 -8.97 11.15 0.64
C PRO A 207 -7.85 11.20 1.69
N VAL A 208 -7.70 10.15 2.49
CA VAL A 208 -6.64 10.06 3.52
C VAL A 208 -5.25 10.04 2.89
N PHE A 209 -5.11 9.31 1.78
CA PHE A 209 -3.86 9.25 1.03
C PHE A 209 -3.51 10.60 0.41
N LEU A 210 -4.50 11.27 -0.19
CA LEU A 210 -4.33 12.63 -0.72
C LEU A 210 -3.94 13.62 0.38
N ALA A 211 -4.60 13.57 1.54
CA ALA A 211 -4.26 14.41 2.69
C ALA A 211 -2.78 14.27 3.06
N ARG A 212 -2.29 13.03 3.18
CA ARG A 212 -0.87 12.77 3.48
C ARG A 212 0.07 13.34 2.44
N ILE A 213 -0.28 13.28 1.16
CA ILE A 213 0.58 13.80 0.08
C ILE A 213 0.56 15.33 0.07
N HIS A 214 -0.62 15.94 0.14
CA HIS A 214 -0.76 17.38 0.18
C HIS A 214 -0.06 17.97 1.40
N LEU A 215 -0.20 17.34 2.58
CA LEU A 215 0.51 17.74 3.79
C LEU A 215 2.03 17.64 3.66
N ARG A 216 2.55 16.59 3.02
CA ARG A 216 3.99 16.48 2.76
C ARG A 216 4.50 17.58 1.83
N ARG A 217 3.68 17.98 0.84
CA ARG A 217 3.98 19.07 -0.10
C ARG A 217 3.67 20.46 0.48
N MET A 218 3.23 20.54 1.75
CA MET A 218 2.77 21.77 2.41
C MET A 218 1.61 22.47 1.66
N ASP A 219 0.84 21.72 0.87
CA ASP A 219 -0.28 22.23 0.08
C ASP A 219 -1.58 22.19 0.90
N LEU A 220 -1.66 23.09 1.88
CA LEU A 220 -2.74 23.14 2.87
C LEU A 220 -4.12 23.40 2.27
N GLU A 221 -4.20 24.15 1.17
CA GLU A 221 -5.48 24.46 0.52
C GLU A 221 -6.08 23.19 -0.12
N LYS A 222 -5.25 22.33 -0.72
CA LYS A 222 -5.73 21.06 -1.25
C LYS A 222 -6.16 20.09 -0.15
N VAL A 223 -5.53 20.13 1.03
CA VAL A 223 -5.99 19.35 2.18
C VAL A 223 -7.39 19.79 2.60
N LYS A 224 -7.63 21.11 2.65
CA LYS A 224 -8.95 21.68 2.94
C LYS A 224 -10.01 21.27 1.92
N GLN A 225 -9.65 21.25 0.63
CA GLN A 225 -10.55 20.84 -0.46
C GLN A 225 -11.06 19.40 -0.30
N LEU A 226 -10.32 18.52 0.40
CA LEU A 226 -10.75 17.14 0.61
C LEU A 226 -12.09 17.02 1.34
N LEU A 227 -12.40 17.96 2.25
CA LEU A 227 -13.70 18.01 2.93
C LEU A 227 -14.86 18.20 1.94
N LEU A 228 -14.62 18.84 0.80
CA LEU A 228 -15.62 19.17 -0.20
C LEU A 228 -15.64 18.16 -1.35
N ASP A 229 -14.46 17.75 -1.82
CA ASP A 229 -14.33 16.89 -3.00
C ASP A 229 -14.70 15.42 -2.72
N PHE A 230 -14.55 14.95 -1.47
CA PHE A 230 -14.74 13.53 -1.11
C PHE A 230 -15.88 13.30 -0.12
N GLN A 231 -16.56 12.17 -0.22
CA GLN A 231 -17.43 11.66 0.85
C GLN A 231 -16.55 11.08 1.96
N LEU A 232 -16.16 11.91 2.91
CA LEU A 232 -15.32 11.49 4.02
C LEU A 232 -16.16 10.75 5.06
N LYS A 233 -15.66 9.61 5.53
CA LYS A 233 -16.16 8.98 6.74
C LYS A 233 -15.54 9.63 7.99
N PRO A 234 -16.22 9.62 9.15
CA PRO A 234 -15.64 10.13 10.39
C PRO A 234 -14.27 9.53 10.73
N GLU A 235 -14.08 8.22 10.51
CA GLU A 235 -12.81 7.55 10.79
C GLU A 235 -11.68 8.06 9.88
N GLU A 236 -12.01 8.41 8.63
CA GLU A 236 -11.05 8.97 7.67
C GLU A 236 -10.63 10.39 8.08
N VAL A 237 -11.58 11.20 8.55
CA VAL A 237 -11.31 12.53 9.12
C VAL A 237 -10.41 12.42 10.34
N SER A 238 -10.75 11.53 11.28
CA SER A 238 -9.97 11.25 12.48
C SER A 238 -8.54 10.81 12.13
N PHE A 239 -8.39 9.98 11.10
CA PHE A 239 -7.07 9.55 10.63
C PHE A 239 -6.26 10.70 10.02
N VAL A 240 -6.87 11.58 9.21
CA VAL A 240 -6.19 12.77 8.69
C VAL A 240 -5.70 13.67 9.83
N ARG A 241 -6.48 13.79 10.91
CA ARG A 241 -6.08 14.55 12.10
C ARG A 241 -4.83 14.03 12.77
N THR A 242 -4.58 12.72 12.74
CA THR A 242 -3.30 12.17 13.23
C THR A 242 -2.09 12.74 12.49
N PHE A 243 -2.23 13.08 11.20
CA PHE A 243 -1.15 13.71 10.44
C PHE A 243 -0.91 15.15 10.88
N PHE A 244 -1.98 15.93 11.12
CA PHE A 244 -1.84 17.28 11.67
C PHE A 244 -1.16 17.24 13.03
N ALA A 245 -1.58 16.34 13.93
CA ALA A 245 -0.98 16.18 15.25
C ALA A 245 0.52 15.86 15.17
N VAL A 246 0.93 14.98 14.26
CA VAL A 246 2.37 14.68 14.04
C VAL A 246 3.12 15.90 13.51
N MET A 247 2.54 16.65 12.57
CA MET A 247 3.19 17.85 12.01
C MET A 247 3.30 18.99 13.02
N ILE A 248 2.26 19.20 13.83
CA ILE A 248 2.23 20.20 14.90
C ILE A 248 3.25 19.82 15.99
N ARG A 249 3.36 18.53 16.35
CA ARG A 249 4.33 18.08 17.34
C ARG A 249 5.79 18.23 16.89
N ASN A 250 6.06 18.05 15.60
CA ASN A 250 7.40 18.16 15.01
C ASN A 250 7.77 19.60 14.61
N GLU A 251 7.00 20.60 15.02
CA GLU A 251 7.19 22.02 14.65
C GLU A 251 8.53 22.61 15.11
N PHE A 252 9.12 22.07 16.18
CA PHE A 252 10.40 22.54 16.71
C PHE A 252 11.60 22.10 15.87
N GLU A 253 11.41 21.13 14.97
CA GLU A 253 12.48 20.56 14.15
C GLU A 253 12.66 21.27 12.80
N LYS A 254 11.69 22.09 12.35
CA LYS A 254 11.74 22.76 11.04
C LYS A 254 11.17 24.18 11.10
N ASP A 255 11.95 25.16 10.65
CA ASP A 255 11.53 26.57 10.67
C ASP A 255 10.35 26.86 9.73
N GLU A 256 10.20 26.11 8.64
CA GLU A 256 9.05 26.22 7.72
C GLU A 256 7.72 25.87 8.42
N LEU A 257 7.72 24.90 9.35
CA LEU A 257 6.52 24.50 10.10
C LEU A 257 6.08 25.60 11.07
N LYS A 258 7.01 26.37 11.62
CA LYS A 258 6.69 27.49 12.53
C LYS A 258 5.88 28.58 11.84
N GLN A 259 6.12 28.83 10.55
CA GLN A 259 5.42 29.85 9.78
C GLN A 259 3.98 29.45 9.42
N ILE A 260 3.71 28.15 9.26
CA ILE A 260 2.38 27.61 8.90
C ILE A 260 1.60 27.05 10.09
N LYS A 261 2.16 27.11 11.30
CA LYS A 261 1.58 26.56 12.53
C LYS A 261 0.12 26.96 12.74
N GLN A 262 -0.19 28.25 12.65
CA GLN A 262 -1.55 28.73 12.89
C GLN A 262 -2.54 28.17 11.86
N LYS A 263 -2.11 28.02 10.61
CA LYS A 263 -2.94 27.41 9.55
C LYS A 263 -3.15 25.91 9.80
N LEU A 264 -2.11 25.20 10.25
CA LEU A 264 -2.23 23.79 10.63
C LEU A 264 -3.18 23.58 11.83
N LEU A 265 -3.12 24.46 12.83
CA LEU A 265 -4.05 24.43 13.97
C LEU A 265 -5.49 24.70 13.53
N ASN A 266 -5.71 25.71 12.66
CA ASN A 266 -7.03 26.01 12.12
C ASN A 266 -7.58 24.86 11.27
N LEU A 267 -6.73 24.18 10.50
CA LEU A 267 -7.11 22.99 9.73
C LEU A 267 -7.45 21.79 10.62
N ASP A 268 -6.62 21.48 11.63
CA ASP A 268 -6.91 20.40 12.56
C ASP A 268 -8.24 20.63 13.28
N GLU A 269 -8.48 21.87 13.72
CA GLU A 269 -9.72 22.26 14.37
C GLU A 269 -10.92 22.20 13.41
N GLY A 270 -10.75 22.64 12.16
CA GLY A 270 -11.77 22.50 11.13
C GLY A 270 -12.11 21.03 10.83
N PHE A 271 -11.13 20.14 10.81
CA PHE A 271 -11.35 18.70 10.65
C PHE A 271 -11.99 18.07 11.90
N ARG A 272 -11.63 18.53 13.11
CA ARG A 272 -12.31 18.10 14.34
C ARG A 272 -13.80 18.42 14.31
N LEU A 273 -14.16 19.64 13.91
CA LEU A 273 -15.55 20.04 13.78
C LEU A 273 -16.27 19.29 12.66
N ALA A 274 -15.57 19.00 11.55
CA ALA A 274 -16.10 18.16 10.48
C ALA A 274 -16.45 16.75 10.97
N GLU A 275 -15.62 16.16 11.83
CA GLU A 275 -15.87 14.85 12.47
C GLU A 275 -17.21 14.88 13.25
N LEU A 276 -17.45 15.90 14.06
CA LEU A 276 -18.71 16.07 14.80
C LEU A 276 -19.94 16.21 13.89
N ILE A 277 -19.80 16.96 12.79
CA ILE A 277 -20.88 17.15 11.81
C ILE A 277 -21.21 15.82 11.12
N LEU A 278 -20.20 15.08 10.66
CA LEU A 278 -20.38 13.83 9.94
C LEU A 278 -20.94 12.71 10.83
N GLU A 279 -20.56 12.67 12.11
CA GLU A 279 -21.11 11.74 13.11
C GLU A 279 -22.49 12.16 13.64
N MET A 280 -23.00 13.33 13.24
CA MET A 280 -24.26 13.89 13.76
C MET A 280 -24.26 14.02 15.30
N LYS A 281 -23.13 14.41 15.90
CA LYS A 281 -23.00 14.63 17.35
C LYS A 281 -23.60 15.97 17.77
N VAL A 282 -24.93 16.02 17.82
CA VAL A 282 -25.70 17.27 17.94
C VAL A 282 -25.29 18.12 19.14
N LYS A 283 -25.32 17.53 20.34
CA LYS A 283 -25.01 18.24 21.58
C LYS A 283 -23.59 18.79 21.59
N GLU A 284 -22.63 18.00 21.09
CA GLU A 284 -21.22 18.39 21.09
C GLU A 284 -20.97 19.52 20.11
N PHE A 285 -21.52 19.44 18.89
CA PHE A 285 -21.34 20.49 17.90
C PHE A 285 -22.03 21.81 18.31
N GLU A 286 -23.20 21.74 18.95
CA GLU A 286 -23.88 22.94 19.46
C GLU A 286 -23.09 23.67 20.55
N VAL A 287 -22.46 22.91 21.47
CA VAL A 287 -21.54 23.49 22.47
C VAL A 287 -20.36 24.18 21.80
N GLU A 288 -19.83 23.63 20.72
CA GLU A 288 -18.75 24.26 19.95
C GLU A 288 -19.20 25.54 19.22
N LEU A 289 -20.45 25.59 18.74
CA LEU A 289 -21.02 26.80 18.15
C LEU A 289 -21.14 27.95 19.16
N GLU A 290 -21.43 27.65 20.43
CA GLU A 290 -21.52 28.66 21.49
C GLU A 290 -20.16 29.27 21.83
N LYS A 291 -19.09 28.48 21.75
CA LYS A 291 -17.72 28.93 22.02
C LYS A 291 -17.20 29.96 21.01
N ASN A 292 -17.84 30.07 19.84
CA ASN A 292 -17.45 30.87 18.68
C ASN A 292 -16.01 30.58 18.19
N PHE A 293 -15.89 30.04 16.98
CA PHE A 293 -14.61 29.83 16.30
C PHE A 293 -14.38 30.84 15.18
N GLY A 294 -13.12 30.99 14.77
CA GLY A 294 -12.68 32.00 13.79
C GLY A 294 -13.29 31.84 12.39
N PRO A 295 -13.21 32.88 11.55
CA PRO A 295 -13.88 32.94 10.24
C PRO A 295 -13.40 31.86 9.26
N GLU A 296 -12.14 31.46 9.35
CA GLU A 296 -11.56 30.39 8.51
C GLU A 296 -12.19 29.03 8.81
N ILE A 297 -12.30 28.69 10.09
CA ILE A 297 -12.93 27.45 10.57
C ILE A 297 -14.44 27.47 10.25
N ALA A 298 -15.09 28.64 10.44
CA ALA A 298 -16.49 28.82 10.08
C ALA A 298 -16.74 28.63 8.57
N SER A 299 -15.82 29.08 7.71
CA SER A 299 -15.89 28.86 6.26
C SER A 299 -15.85 27.38 5.90
N MET A 300 -14.95 26.61 6.53
CA MET A 300 -14.87 25.16 6.33
C MET A 300 -16.15 24.44 6.77
N CYS A 301 -16.62 24.75 7.99
CA CYS A 301 -17.84 24.14 8.53
C CYS A 301 -19.06 24.49 7.68
N TYR A 302 -19.20 25.74 7.24
CA TYR A 302 -20.33 26.18 6.41
C TYR A 302 -20.38 25.41 5.07
N ALA A 303 -19.24 25.28 4.40
CA ALA A 303 -19.16 24.58 3.11
C ALA A 303 -19.45 23.08 3.25
N LEU A 304 -18.98 22.46 4.33
CA LEU A 304 -19.31 21.06 4.63
C LEU A 304 -20.80 20.87 4.95
N LEU A 305 -21.37 21.74 5.78
CA LEU A 305 -22.79 21.71 6.14
C LEU A 305 -23.69 21.88 4.92
N GLU A 306 -23.32 22.78 3.99
CA GLU A 306 -24.03 22.96 2.73
C GLU A 306 -24.04 21.67 1.91
N LYS A 307 -22.87 21.06 1.73
CA LYS A 307 -22.72 19.79 1.02
C LYS A 307 -23.50 18.64 1.66
N GLU A 308 -23.45 18.50 2.98
CA GLU A 308 -24.16 17.41 3.69
C GLU A 308 -25.67 17.66 3.74
N GLN A 309 -26.11 18.91 3.80
CA GLN A 309 -27.53 19.27 3.74
C GLN A 309 -28.14 18.90 2.38
N ASP A 310 -27.45 19.18 1.28
CA ASP A 310 -27.92 18.85 -0.08
C ASP A 310 -28.05 17.33 -0.32
N ARG A 311 -27.39 16.53 0.53
CA ARG A 311 -27.36 15.06 0.45
C ARG A 311 -28.22 14.37 1.51
N ALA A 312 -28.79 15.11 2.45
CA ALA A 312 -29.60 14.52 3.51
C ALA A 312 -30.93 14.02 2.94
N GLU A 313 -31.13 12.70 2.93
CA GLU A 313 -32.39 12.07 2.53
C GLU A 313 -33.47 12.22 3.62
N GLU A 314 -33.07 12.22 4.89
CA GLU A 314 -33.95 12.37 6.05
C GLU A 314 -34.25 13.83 6.38
N GLU A 315 -35.53 14.15 6.58
CA GLU A 315 -35.98 15.51 6.82
C GLU A 315 -35.49 16.08 8.17
N GLU A 316 -35.46 15.25 9.22
CA GLU A 316 -34.94 15.65 10.54
C GLU A 316 -33.45 16.02 10.47
N LYS A 317 -32.63 15.18 9.82
CA LYS A 317 -31.21 15.46 9.58
C LYS A 317 -31.02 16.75 8.79
N ARG A 318 -31.84 16.97 7.75
CA ARG A 318 -31.80 18.17 6.93
C ARG A 318 -32.12 19.45 7.74
N ILE A 319 -33.08 19.37 8.67
CA ILE A 319 -33.43 20.49 9.56
C ILE A 319 -32.26 20.82 10.51
N ILE A 320 -31.65 19.81 11.13
CA ILE A 320 -30.50 20.00 12.03
C ILE A 320 -29.34 20.65 11.29
N LEU A 321 -28.98 20.14 10.10
CA LEU A 321 -27.90 20.69 9.28
C LEU A 321 -28.20 22.13 8.82
N TRP A 322 -29.46 22.44 8.50
CA TRP A 322 -29.89 23.80 8.18
C TRP A 322 -29.73 24.77 9.35
N GLU A 323 -30.11 24.35 10.55
CA GLU A 323 -29.95 25.16 11.76
C GLU A 323 -28.47 25.43 12.05
N TRP A 324 -27.63 24.40 11.99
CA TRP A 324 -26.19 24.55 12.13
C TRP A 324 -25.59 25.48 11.08
N LYS A 325 -25.99 25.32 9.81
CA LYS A 325 -25.55 26.19 8.72
C LYS A 325 -25.92 27.65 8.98
N LEU A 326 -27.13 27.91 9.49
CA LEU A 326 -27.57 29.27 9.86
C LEU A 326 -26.75 29.84 11.02
N ARG A 327 -26.49 29.04 12.06
CA ARG A 327 -25.69 29.47 13.22
C ARG A 327 -24.25 29.76 12.82
N VAL A 328 -23.60 28.89 12.05
CA VAL A 328 -22.26 29.12 11.47
C VAL A 328 -22.27 30.37 10.60
N LYS A 329 -23.31 30.59 9.79
CA LYS A 329 -23.41 31.79 8.94
C LYS A 329 -23.41 33.10 9.74
N ARG A 330 -23.97 33.09 10.96
CA ARG A 330 -23.96 34.27 11.86
C ARG A 330 -22.56 34.56 12.40
N LEU A 331 -21.69 33.55 12.52
CA LEU A 331 -20.31 33.74 12.97
C LEU A 331 -19.51 34.62 11.99
N PHE A 332 -19.77 34.53 10.68
CA PHE A 332 -19.14 35.43 9.69
C PHE A 332 -19.48 36.91 9.92
N ARG A 333 -20.67 37.22 10.44
CA ARG A 333 -21.14 38.59 10.66
C ARG A 333 -20.65 39.20 11.98
N LYS A 334 -20.21 38.38 12.93
CA LYS A 334 -19.65 38.84 14.21
C LYS A 334 -18.15 39.13 14.13
N SER A 335 -17.47 38.59 13.12
CA SER A 335 -16.03 38.75 12.88
C SER A 335 -15.67 39.87 11.89
N ALA A 336 -16.66 40.57 11.34
CA ALA A 336 -16.53 41.77 10.53
C ALA A 336 -17.05 42.97 11.34
#